data_AF-A0A820KGU1-F1
#
_entry.id   AF-A0A820KGU1-F1
#
_cell.length_a   1.000
_cell.length_b   1.000
_cell.length_c   1.000
_cell.angle_alpha   90.00
_cell.angle_beta   90.00
_cell.angle_gamma   90.00
#
_symmetry.space_group_name_H-M   'P 1'
#
loop_
_entity.id
_entity.type
_entity.pdbx_description
1 polymer ?
#
loop_
_entity_poly.entity_id
_entity_poly.type
_entity_poly.pdbx_seq_one_letter_code
_entity_poly.pdbx_strand_id
1 'polypeptide(L)'
;NILLASDLHLHTHLRGTRHNQLLVERLNQKNENRMKKQATQEDIDTFNTECIVTVTNDDIVRQEMAFNRERKHTMKKRAKKLRLRMTQRSTAYEAENAQRPYLTSTHKARIQRFLNELEKSLNTTTRKEPLNTTNFLACQRILTEFVKIFDIHGYEK
;
A
#
# COMPACT_ATOMS: atom_id res chain seq x y z
N ASN A 1 24.53 -7.88 -22.23
CA ASN A 1 24.84 -9.15 -21.55
C ASN A 1 23.88 -9.36 -20.40
N ILE A 2 23.31 -10.55 -20.28
CA ILE A 2 22.33 -10.92 -19.24
C ILE A 2 22.92 -12.12 -18.52
N LEU A 3 23.06 -12.06 -17.19
CA LEU A 3 23.35 -13.26 -16.39
C LEU A 3 22.16 -14.20 -16.40
N LEU A 4 22.42 -15.45 -16.76
CA LEU A 4 21.44 -16.53 -16.78
C LEU A 4 21.80 -17.49 -15.65
N ALA A 5 20.83 -17.80 -14.79
CA ALA A 5 21.05 -18.60 -13.60
C ALA A 5 20.91 -20.12 -13.84
N SER A 6 20.45 -20.54 -15.01
CA SER A 6 20.28 -21.96 -15.34
C SER A 6 20.33 -22.23 -16.85
N ASP A 7 20.62 -23.47 -17.20
CA ASP A 7 20.69 -23.94 -18.58
C ASP A 7 19.34 -23.84 -19.30
N LEU A 8 18.23 -24.02 -18.58
CA LEU A 8 16.90 -23.83 -19.13
C LEU A 8 16.69 -22.40 -19.64
N HIS A 9 17.15 -21.40 -18.87
CA HIS A 9 17.08 -20.00 -19.28
C HIS A 9 18.01 -19.72 -20.46
N LEU A 10 19.18 -20.35 -20.50
CA LEU A 10 20.10 -20.27 -21.64
C LEU A 10 19.49 -20.84 -22.91
N HIS A 11 18.94 -22.05 -22.88
CA HIS A 11 18.27 -22.64 -24.03
C HIS A 11 17.11 -21.79 -24.54
N THR A 12 16.34 -21.20 -23.62
CA THR A 12 15.25 -20.28 -23.98
C THR A 12 15.80 -19.01 -24.63
N HIS A 13 16.90 -18.46 -24.10
CA HIS A 13 17.52 -17.24 -24.62
C HIS A 13 18.09 -17.42 -26.03
N LEU A 14 18.80 -18.53 -26.28
CA LEU A 14 19.38 -18.86 -27.58
C LEU A 14 18.31 -19.10 -28.67
N ARG A 15 17.09 -19.48 -28.28
CA ARG A 15 15.95 -19.63 -29.22
C ARG A 15 15.11 -18.35 -29.34
N GLY A 16 15.44 -17.31 -28.59
CA GLY A 16 14.68 -16.07 -28.54
C GLY A 16 14.76 -15.27 -29.84
N THR A 17 13.70 -14.51 -30.14
CA THR A 17 13.60 -13.66 -31.34
C THR A 17 14.77 -12.68 -31.47
N ARG A 18 15.17 -12.04 -30.37
CA ARG A 18 16.30 -11.11 -30.34
C ARG A 18 17.63 -11.78 -30.69
N HIS A 19 17.88 -12.99 -30.19
CA HIS A 19 19.10 -13.73 -30.49
C HIS A 19 19.16 -14.11 -31.97
N ASN A 20 18.04 -14.57 -32.52
CA ASN A 20 17.92 -14.89 -33.96
C ASN A 20 18.11 -13.66 -34.85
N GLN A 21 17.61 -12.48 -34.44
CA GLN A 21 17.85 -11.23 -35.17
C GLN A 21 19.33 -10.88 -35.22
N LEU A 22 20.03 -10.96 -34.08
CA LEU A 22 21.47 -10.70 -34.00
C LEU A 22 22.30 -11.70 -34.83
N LEU A 23 21.91 -12.97 -34.84
CA LEU A 23 22.52 -13.98 -35.70
C LEU A 23 22.40 -13.59 -37.18
N VAL A 24 21.20 -13.24 -37.63
CA VAL A 24 20.96 -12.84 -39.02
C VAL A 24 21.75 -11.58 -39.38
N GLU A 25 21.77 -10.58 -38.50
CA GLU A 25 22.58 -9.35 -38.69
C GLU A 25 24.07 -9.68 -38.83
N ARG A 26 24.61 -10.54 -37.97
CA ARG A 26 26.04 -10.92 -38.00
C ARG A 26 26.40 -11.73 -39.25
N LEU A 27 25.50 -12.60 -39.71
CA LEU A 27 25.69 -13.35 -40.95
C LEU A 27 25.64 -12.45 -42.19
N ASN A 28 24.78 -11.43 -42.17
CA ASN A 28 24.70 -10.42 -43.23
C ASN A 28 25.96 -9.55 -43.27
N GLN A 29 26.52 -9.18 -42.11
CA GLN A 29 27.78 -8.43 -42.02
C GLN A 29 29.00 -9.24 -42.50
N LYS A 30 29.08 -10.54 -42.18
CA LYS A 30 30.19 -11.39 -42.60
C LYS A 30 30.17 -11.74 -44.10
N ASN A 31 29.02 -11.67 -44.76
CA ASN A 31 28.86 -12.06 -46.16
C ASN A 31 28.40 -10.86 -46.99
N GLU A 32 29.30 -9.93 -47.31
CA GLU A 32 29.00 -8.73 -48.12
C GLU A 32 28.37 -9.02 -49.51
N ASN A 33 28.33 -10.28 -49.99
CA ASN A 33 27.85 -10.63 -51.33
C ASN A 33 27.00 -11.92 -51.44
N ARG A 34 26.44 -12.46 -50.36
CA ARG A 34 25.52 -13.62 -50.48
C ARG A 34 24.31 -13.47 -49.56
N MET A 35 23.14 -13.29 -50.18
CA MET A 35 21.83 -13.50 -49.58
C MET A 35 21.68 -14.97 -49.14
N LYS A 36 22.31 -15.37 -48.04
CA LYS A 36 21.97 -16.61 -47.35
C LYS A 36 20.61 -16.38 -46.69
N LYS A 37 19.55 -16.92 -47.30
CA LYS A 37 18.17 -16.81 -46.79
C LYS A 37 17.97 -17.46 -45.42
N GLN A 38 18.86 -18.37 -44.99
CA GLN A 38 18.75 -19.10 -43.73
C GLN A 38 20.15 -19.41 -43.17
N ALA A 39 20.32 -19.25 -41.86
CA ALA A 39 21.53 -19.65 -41.13
C ALA A 39 21.64 -21.18 -41.14
N THR A 40 22.85 -21.71 -41.38
CA THR A 40 23.09 -23.15 -41.21
C THR A 40 23.16 -23.50 -39.72
N GLN A 41 23.02 -24.79 -39.39
CA GLN A 41 23.17 -25.24 -37.99
C GLN A 41 24.57 -24.92 -37.44
N GLU A 42 25.61 -25.05 -38.27
CA GLU A 42 26.98 -24.70 -37.90
C GLU A 42 27.17 -23.19 -37.65
N ASP A 43 26.53 -22.34 -38.47
CA ASP A 43 26.51 -20.88 -38.29
C ASP A 43 25.86 -20.51 -36.94
N ILE A 44 24.76 -21.19 -36.59
CA ILE A 44 24.04 -21.03 -35.32
C ILE A 44 24.91 -21.45 -34.13
N ASP A 45 25.51 -22.64 -34.19
CA ASP A 45 26.30 -23.20 -33.08
C ASP A 45 27.55 -22.36 -32.82
N THR A 46 28.22 -21.90 -33.88
CA THR A 46 29.37 -20.98 -33.77
C THR A 46 28.96 -19.64 -33.15
N PHE A 47 27.83 -19.07 -33.56
CA PHE A 47 27.36 -17.82 -32.97
C PHE A 47 26.94 -17.97 -31.51
N ASN A 48 26.32 -19.11 -31.16
CA ASN A 48 25.91 -19.41 -29.79
C ASN A 48 27.12 -19.46 -28.86
N THR A 49 28.18 -20.16 -29.25
CA THR A 49 29.40 -20.27 -28.42
C THR A 49 30.12 -18.93 -28.28
N GLU A 50 30.12 -18.09 -29.32
CA GLU A 50 30.67 -16.72 -29.24
C GLU A 50 29.90 -15.81 -28.27
N CYS A 51 28.59 -16.05 -28.10
CA CYS A 51 27.73 -15.23 -27.25
C CYS A 51 27.67 -15.72 -25.79
N ILE A 52 28.04 -16.98 -25.53
CA ILE A 52 28.06 -17.57 -24.19
C ILE A 52 29.41 -17.27 -23.56
N VAL A 53 29.40 -16.41 -22.55
CA VAL A 53 30.60 -16.06 -21.79
C VAL A 53 30.44 -16.56 -20.36
N THR A 54 31.48 -17.21 -19.83
CA THR A 54 31.53 -17.59 -18.42
C THR A 54 31.59 -16.35 -17.56
N VAL A 55 30.72 -16.31 -16.55
CA VAL A 55 30.59 -15.12 -15.70
C VAL A 55 31.50 -15.27 -14.48
N THR A 56 32.17 -14.18 -14.10
CA THR A 56 32.98 -14.13 -12.88
C THR A 56 32.10 -13.86 -11.65
N ASN A 57 32.57 -14.20 -10.45
CA ASN A 57 31.84 -13.90 -9.22
C ASN A 57 31.57 -12.38 -9.06
N ASP A 58 32.48 -11.53 -9.51
CA ASP A 58 32.33 -10.07 -9.45
C ASP A 58 31.18 -9.57 -10.33
N ASP A 59 31.01 -10.15 -11.53
CA ASP A 59 29.92 -9.81 -12.44
C ASP A 59 28.56 -10.22 -11.88
N ILE A 60 28.48 -11.38 -11.20
CA ILE A 60 27.28 -11.84 -10.49
C ILE A 60 26.89 -10.83 -9.42
N VAL A 61 27.83 -10.46 -8.55
CA VAL A 61 27.61 -9.49 -7.47
C VAL A 61 27.17 -8.13 -8.02
N ARG A 62 27.80 -7.65 -9.10
CA ARG A 62 27.42 -6.39 -9.75
C ARG A 62 25.99 -6.42 -10.29
N GLN A 63 25.61 -7.49 -10.98
CA GLN A 63 24.26 -7.61 -11.53
C GLN A 63 23.20 -7.74 -10.43
N GLU A 64 23.49 -8.50 -9.38
CA GLU A 64 22.59 -8.61 -8.22
C GLU A 64 22.41 -7.25 -7.52
N MET A 65 23.50 -6.49 -7.35
CA MET A 65 23.42 -5.13 -6.81
C MET A 65 22.57 -4.20 -7.68
N ALA A 66 22.71 -4.28 -9.00
CA ALA A 66 21.90 -3.49 -9.93
C ALA A 66 20.41 -3.86 -9.85
N PHE A 67 20.09 -5.15 -9.86
CA PHE A 67 18.71 -5.65 -9.71
C PHE A 67 18.10 -5.23 -8.37
N ASN A 68 18.87 -5.34 -7.28
CA ASN A 68 18.43 -4.92 -5.95
C ASN A 68 18.15 -3.41 -5.87
N ARG A 69 18.96 -2.57 -6.55
CA ARG A 69 18.70 -1.12 -6.65
C ARG A 69 17.39 -0.83 -7.39
N GLU A 70 17.15 -1.49 -8.52
CA GLU A 70 15.91 -1.34 -9.31
C GLU A 70 14.68 -1.79 -8.52
N ARG A 71 14.75 -2.95 -7.85
CA ARG A 71 13.69 -3.47 -6.98
C ARG A 71 13.38 -2.49 -5.84
N LYS A 72 14.40 -1.96 -5.16
CA LYS A 72 14.23 -0.95 -4.11
C LYS A 72 13.56 0.32 -4.64
N HIS A 73 13.96 0.80 -5.81
CA HIS A 73 13.36 1.99 -6.44
C HIS A 73 11.88 1.77 -6.76
N THR A 74 11.54 0.61 -7.32
CA THR A 74 10.16 0.23 -7.65
C THR A 74 9.29 0.14 -6.40
N MET A 75 9.80 -0.47 -5.32
CA MET A 75 9.10 -0.52 -4.04
C MET A 75 8.86 0.88 -3.47
N LYS A 76 9.88 1.77 -3.49
CA LYS A 76 9.74 3.17 -3.04
C LYS A 76 8.66 3.92 -3.84
N LYS A 77 8.64 3.76 -5.17
CA LYS A 77 7.60 4.36 -6.04
C LYS A 77 6.20 3.86 -5.69
N ARG A 78 6.04 2.54 -5.50
CA ARG A 78 4.75 1.94 -5.10
C ARG A 78 4.27 2.47 -3.74
N ALA A 79 5.15 2.53 -2.76
CA ALA A 79 4.84 3.07 -1.43
C ALA A 79 4.48 4.57 -1.47
N LYS A 80 5.18 5.38 -2.27
CA LYS A 80 4.82 6.80 -2.48
C LYS A 80 3.43 6.94 -3.11
N LYS A 81 3.12 6.12 -4.13
CA LYS A 81 1.80 6.13 -4.80
C LYS A 81 0.68 5.67 -3.86
N LEU A 82 0.92 4.72 -2.96
CA LEU A 82 -0.06 4.30 -1.96
C LEU A 82 -0.32 5.41 -0.95
N ARG A 83 0.72 6.02 -0.39
CA ARG A 83 0.60 7.15 0.54
C ARG A 83 -0.21 8.30 -0.08
N LEU A 84 0.12 8.68 -1.31
CA LEU A 84 -0.63 9.71 -2.03
C LEU A 84 -2.11 9.37 -2.17
N ARG A 85 -2.45 8.13 -2.55
CA ARG A 85 -3.85 7.68 -2.67
C ARG A 85 -4.58 7.68 -1.33
N MET A 86 -3.91 7.30 -0.24
CA MET A 86 -4.49 7.35 1.10
C MET A 86 -4.76 8.79 1.53
N THR A 87 -3.81 9.71 1.33
CA THR A 87 -4.00 11.13 1.63
C THR A 87 -5.16 11.71 0.82
N GLN A 88 -5.21 11.46 -0.49
CA GLN A 88 -6.31 11.92 -1.35
C GLN A 88 -7.68 11.39 -0.89
N ARG A 89 -7.74 10.13 -0.46
CA ARG A 89 -8.97 9.54 0.07
C ARG A 89 -9.38 10.17 1.41
N SER A 90 -8.42 10.47 2.28
CA SER A 90 -8.68 11.18 3.55
C SER A 90 -9.24 12.57 3.29
N THR A 91 -8.60 13.34 2.41
CA THR A 91 -9.06 14.69 2.07
C THR A 91 -10.45 14.68 1.42
N ALA A 92 -10.74 13.68 0.58
CA ALA A 92 -12.07 13.53 -0.01
C ALA A 92 -13.12 13.17 1.05
N TYR A 93 -12.78 12.27 1.98
CA TYR A 93 -13.66 11.92 3.10
C TYR A 93 -13.94 13.11 4.01
N GLU A 94 -12.92 13.90 4.35
CA GLU A 94 -13.09 15.12 5.13
C GLU A 94 -13.96 16.14 4.40
N ALA A 95 -13.77 16.33 3.09
CA ALA A 95 -14.62 17.21 2.29
C ALA A 95 -16.09 16.74 2.25
N GLU A 96 -16.33 15.43 2.12
CA GLU A 96 -17.69 14.86 2.14
C GLU A 96 -18.35 14.98 3.53
N ASN A 97 -17.59 14.77 4.60
CA ASN A 97 -18.10 14.85 5.96
C ASN A 97 -18.18 16.26 6.52
N ALA A 98 -17.41 17.22 6.00
CA ALA A 98 -17.56 18.64 6.33
C ALA A 98 -18.93 19.19 5.91
N GLN A 99 -19.58 18.55 4.92
CA GLN A 99 -20.93 18.89 4.46
C GLN A 99 -22.02 18.13 5.22
N ARG A 100 -21.69 17.15 6.06
CA ARG A 100 -22.69 16.53 6.95
C ARG A 100 -22.99 17.53 8.06
N PRO A 101 -24.25 17.97 8.23
CA PRO A 101 -24.60 18.80 9.36
C PRO A 101 -24.21 18.04 10.63
N TYR A 102 -23.48 18.71 11.53
CA TYR A 102 -23.18 18.16 12.84
C TYR A 102 -24.50 17.68 13.45
N LEU A 103 -24.67 16.37 13.61
CA LEU A 103 -25.91 15.80 14.13
C LEU A 103 -26.06 16.24 15.59
N THR A 104 -26.77 17.35 15.79
CA THR A 104 -27.13 17.82 17.11
C THR A 104 -28.31 16.98 17.58
N SER A 105 -28.17 16.34 18.74
CA SER A 105 -29.33 15.74 19.41
C SER A 105 -30.37 16.84 19.65
N THR A 106 -31.64 16.54 19.37
CA THR A 106 -32.81 17.37 19.77
C THR A 106 -32.81 17.66 21.28
N HIS A 107 -32.13 16.82 22.06
CA HIS A 107 -31.97 16.94 23.50
C HIS A 107 -30.65 17.54 23.96
N LYS A 108 -29.79 18.05 23.05
CA LYS A 108 -28.46 18.62 23.38
C LYS A 108 -28.51 19.60 24.55
N ALA A 109 -29.47 20.53 24.57
CA ALA A 109 -29.62 21.50 25.65
C ALA A 109 -29.98 20.84 27.00
N ARG A 110 -30.84 19.82 26.97
CA ARG A 110 -31.26 19.06 28.16
C ARG A 110 -30.11 18.19 28.69
N ILE A 111 -29.38 17.53 27.80
CA ILE A 111 -28.15 16.77 28.09
C ILE A 111 -27.12 17.69 28.76
N GLN A 112 -26.86 18.88 28.18
CA GLN A 112 -25.89 19.82 28.75
C GLN A 112 -26.30 20.31 30.14
N ARG A 113 -27.59 20.56 30.37
CA ARG A 113 -28.11 20.93 31.70
C ARG A 113 -27.85 19.81 32.71
N PHE A 114 -28.15 18.57 32.36
CA PHE A 114 -27.92 17.41 33.23
C PHE A 114 -26.44 17.15 33.52
N LEU A 115 -25.56 17.34 32.54
CA LEU A 115 -24.11 17.26 32.77
C LEU A 115 -23.65 18.32 33.78
N ASN A 116 -24.10 19.57 33.62
CA ASN A 116 -23.75 20.66 34.53
C ASN A 116 -24.34 20.43 35.95
N GLU A 117 -25.54 19.86 36.05
CA GLU A 117 -26.15 19.48 37.34
C GLU A 117 -25.35 18.35 38.01
N LEU A 118 -24.93 17.34 37.24
CA LEU A 118 -24.16 16.21 37.74
C LEU A 118 -22.77 16.65 38.22
N GLU A 119 -22.11 17.53 37.47
CA GLU A 119 -20.84 18.12 37.87
C GLU A 119 -20.95 18.90 39.20
N LYS A 120 -22.03 19.67 39.39
CA LYS A 120 -22.30 20.35 40.67
C LYS A 120 -22.54 19.37 41.81
N SER A 121 -23.33 18.33 41.58
CA SER A 121 -23.60 17.29 42.59
C SER A 121 -22.34 16.52 42.99
N LEU A 122 -21.38 16.34 42.07
CA LEU A 122 -20.11 15.66 42.35
C LEU A 122 -19.08 16.58 43.00
N ASN A 123 -18.98 17.83 42.57
CA ASN A 123 -18.00 18.80 43.09
C ASN A 123 -18.31 19.28 44.51
N THR A 124 -19.53 19.09 45.01
CA THR A 124 -19.90 19.38 46.41
C THR A 124 -19.45 18.27 47.38
N THR A 125 -19.05 17.10 46.88
CA THR A 125 -18.49 16.02 47.69
C THR A 125 -16.96 16.14 47.68
N THR A 126 -16.36 16.44 48.83
CA THR A 126 -14.90 16.41 48.98
C THR A 126 -14.41 14.99 48.69
N ARG A 127 -13.27 14.87 48.00
CA ARG A 127 -12.70 13.63 47.41
C ARG A 127 -12.50 12.45 48.39
N LYS A 128 -12.78 12.63 49.69
CA LYS A 128 -12.57 11.67 50.77
C LYS A 128 -13.86 11.20 51.46
N GLU A 129 -15.01 11.81 51.19
CA GLU A 129 -16.28 11.41 51.80
C GLU A 129 -17.18 10.70 50.78
N PRO A 130 -17.92 9.65 51.20
CA PRO A 130 -18.93 9.04 50.35
C PRO A 130 -19.99 10.09 49.95
N LEU A 131 -20.59 9.93 48.76
CA LEU A 131 -21.69 10.80 48.35
C LEU A 131 -22.77 10.77 49.42
N ASN A 132 -23.14 11.95 49.94
CA ASN A 132 -24.28 12.04 50.82
C ASN A 132 -25.57 11.59 50.09
N THR A 133 -26.56 11.15 50.85
CA THR A 133 -27.81 10.60 50.31
C THR A 133 -28.49 11.54 49.31
N THR A 134 -28.40 12.85 49.53
CA THR A 134 -28.97 13.87 48.64
C THR A 134 -28.27 13.91 47.28
N ASN A 135 -26.95 13.89 47.25
CA ASN A 135 -26.15 13.90 46.02
C ASN A 135 -26.31 12.58 45.27
N PHE A 136 -26.37 11.46 45.99
CA PHE A 136 -26.63 10.15 45.40
C PHE A 136 -27.99 10.13 44.66
N LEU A 137 -29.06 10.59 45.32
CA LEU A 137 -30.40 10.67 44.71
C LEU A 137 -30.44 11.65 43.53
N ALA A 138 -29.72 12.77 43.61
CA ALA A 138 -29.60 13.72 42.51
C ALA A 138 -28.92 13.09 41.29
N CYS A 139 -27.80 12.38 41.49
CA CYS A 139 -27.11 11.63 40.44
C CYS A 139 -28.01 10.53 39.85
N GLN A 140 -28.71 9.76 40.70
CA GLN A 140 -29.63 8.72 40.25
C GLN A 140 -30.76 9.29 39.36
N ARG A 141 -31.36 10.42 39.75
CA ARG A 141 -32.37 11.12 38.94
C ARG A 141 -31.80 11.54 37.59
N ILE A 142 -30.62 12.17 37.58
CA ILE A 142 -29.97 12.63 36.34
C ILE A 142 -29.67 11.46 35.40
N LEU A 143 -29.12 10.36 35.92
CA LEU A 143 -28.82 9.17 35.13
C LEU A 143 -30.11 8.51 34.59
N THR A 144 -31.19 8.51 35.36
CA THR A 144 -32.50 8.03 34.90
C THR A 144 -33.04 8.88 33.74
N GLU A 145 -32.83 10.19 33.78
CA GLU A 145 -33.21 11.09 32.69
C GLU A 145 -32.35 10.87 31.43
N PHE A 146 -31.06 10.54 31.58
CA PHE A 146 -30.23 10.12 30.46
C PHE A 146 -30.73 8.81 29.84
N VAL A 147 -31.07 7.82 30.66
CA VAL A 147 -31.65 6.54 30.19
C VAL A 147 -32.90 6.80 29.36
N LYS A 148 -33.83 7.66 29.82
CA LYS A 148 -35.02 8.03 29.03
C LYS A 148 -34.67 8.68 27.69
N ILE A 149 -33.69 9.59 27.67
CA ILE A 149 -33.25 10.25 26.44
C ILE A 149 -32.70 9.21 25.45
N PHE A 150 -31.90 8.25 25.92
CA PHE A 150 -31.26 7.25 25.06
C PHE A 150 -32.19 6.09 24.66
N ASP A 151 -33.09 5.64 25.55
CA ASP A 151 -34.05 4.57 25.27
C ASP A 151 -35.11 5.00 24.25
N ILE A 152 -35.56 6.26 24.30
CA ILE A 152 -36.53 6.80 23.33
C ILE A 152 -35.91 6.91 21.93
N HIS A 153 -34.59 7.12 21.81
CA HIS A 153 -33.90 7.32 20.53
C HIS A 153 -33.11 6.09 20.06
N GLY A 154 -33.09 5.01 20.85
CA GLY A 154 -32.43 3.75 20.49
C GLY A 154 -33.18 2.92 19.43
N TYR A 155 -34.40 3.33 19.06
CA TYR A 155 -35.29 2.60 18.15
C TYR A 155 -35.61 3.31 16.82
N GLU A 156 -35.01 4.46 16.53
CA GLU A 156 -35.07 5.03 15.18
C GLU A 156 -33.87 4.54 14.36
N LYS A 157 -34.05 3.38 13.74
CA LYS A 157 -33.21 2.87 12.64
C LYS A 157 -33.69 3.40 11.31
#